data_AF-A0A1S8N609-F1
#
_entry.id   AF-A0A1S8N609-F1
#
_cell.length_a   1.000
_cell.length_b   1.000
_cell.length_c   1.000
_cell.angle_alpha   90.00
_cell.angle_beta   90.00
_cell.angle_gamma   90.00
#
_symmetry.space_group_name_H-M   'P 1'
#
loop_
_entity.id
_entity.type
_entity.pdbx_description
1 polymer ?
#
loop_
_entity_poly.entity_id
_entity_poly.type
_entity_poly.pdbx_seq_one_letter_code
_entity_poly.pdbx_strand_id
1 'polypeptide(L)'
;MKYTIRQLFEVIDEVKDEKEFFYELDGGNEGADYFIELITSFLPKEKEIIRSDCHEQYLNDLKLGEQELDVDGILIFERMAHEEDYRILRVNTIGEVEKIIFGKAGITNMFTADIIIIENGKRKKYSIKDEKGNVMNCQDFYRKDYKNLDDEYFIEWI
;
A
#
# COMPACT_ATOMS: atom_id res chain seq x y z
N MET A 1 4.33 -14.12 13.09
CA MET A 1 4.78 -12.94 13.85
C MET A 1 3.56 -12.06 14.02
N LYS A 2 3.40 -11.38 15.15
CA LYS A 2 2.22 -10.55 15.38
C LYS A 2 2.59 -9.11 15.64
N TYR A 3 1.87 -8.19 15.01
CA TYR A 3 1.92 -6.76 15.29
C TYR A 3 0.56 -6.27 15.77
N THR A 4 0.60 -5.25 16.62
CA THR A 4 -0.57 -4.39 16.80
C THR A 4 -0.87 -3.64 15.51
N ILE A 5 -2.13 -3.26 15.27
CA ILE A 5 -2.50 -2.44 14.11
C ILE A 5 -1.68 -1.14 14.09
N ARG A 6 -1.40 -0.53 15.24
CA ARG A 6 -0.52 0.64 15.34
C ARG A 6 0.87 0.36 14.80
N GLN A 7 1.52 -0.72 15.26
CA GLN A 7 2.84 -1.10 14.77
C GLN A 7 2.85 -1.38 13.26
N LEU A 8 1.77 -1.94 12.73
CA LEU A 8 1.62 -2.13 11.28
C LEU A 8 1.62 -0.78 10.55
N PHE A 9 0.85 0.20 11.02
CA PHE A 9 0.82 1.52 10.40
C PHE A 9 2.09 2.34 10.64
N GLU A 10 2.82 2.11 11.73
CA GLU A 10 4.17 2.65 11.92
C GLU A 10 5.15 2.13 10.85
N VAL A 11 5.03 0.86 10.44
CA VAL A 11 5.81 0.28 9.33
C VAL A 11 5.39 0.86 7.98
N ILE A 12 4.10 1.13 7.78
CA ILE A 12 3.56 1.78 6.58
C ILE A 12 4.08 3.22 6.47
N ASP A 13 4.07 3.97 7.57
CA ASP A 13 4.50 5.37 7.64
C ASP A 13 6.02 5.56 7.73
N GLU A 14 6.82 4.50 7.59
CA GLU A 14 8.28 4.61 7.53
C GLU A 14 8.73 5.63 6.47
N VAL A 15 9.77 6.41 6.80
CA VAL A 15 10.30 7.47 5.93
C VAL A 15 10.76 6.85 4.61
N LYS A 16 10.26 7.42 3.51
CA LYS A 16 10.56 7.01 2.14
C LYS A 16 11.76 7.77 1.60
N ASP A 17 12.62 7.10 0.85
CA ASP A 17 13.75 7.73 0.17
C ASP A 17 13.55 7.86 -1.35
N GLU A 18 14.38 8.67 -1.99
CA GLU A 18 14.29 9.01 -3.42
C GLU A 18 14.43 7.82 -4.39
N LYS A 19 14.87 6.65 -3.90
CA LYS A 19 14.98 5.44 -4.71
C LYS A 19 13.72 4.59 -4.64
N GLU A 20 12.83 4.87 -3.70
CA GLU A 20 11.59 4.12 -3.53
C GLU A 20 10.49 4.67 -4.46
N PHE A 21 9.64 3.78 -4.94
CA PHE A 21 8.43 4.20 -5.65
C PHE A 21 7.36 4.63 -4.64
N PHE A 22 7.00 5.91 -4.64
CA PHE A 22 5.87 6.44 -3.87
C PHE A 22 5.28 7.68 -4.53
N TYR A 23 4.04 8.03 -4.17
CA TYR A 23 3.46 9.33 -4.47
C TYR A 23 3.71 10.27 -3.29
N GLU A 24 4.37 11.40 -3.54
CA GLU A 24 4.36 12.52 -2.59
C GLU A 24 2.93 13.06 -2.53
N LEU A 25 2.22 12.76 -1.45
CA LEU A 25 0.98 13.44 -1.15
C LEU A 25 1.30 14.86 -0.69
N ASP A 26 0.62 15.84 -1.28
CA ASP A 26 0.55 17.21 -0.77
C ASP A 26 -0.18 17.19 0.59
N GLY A 27 0.49 16.73 1.64
CA GLY A 27 -0.21 16.40 2.89
C GLY A 27 0.62 15.88 4.06
N GLY A 28 1.95 15.89 4.01
CA GLY A 28 2.78 15.49 5.16
C GLY A 28 2.64 14.03 5.60
N ASN A 29 3.36 13.64 6.66
CA ASN A 29 3.25 12.31 7.26
C ASN A 29 1.95 12.24 8.06
N GLU A 30 1.01 11.41 7.61
CA GLU A 30 -0.29 11.24 8.28
C GLU A 30 -0.19 10.43 9.58
N GLY A 31 0.83 9.59 9.73
CA GLY A 31 1.08 8.87 10.96
C GLY A 31 0.10 7.72 11.23
N ALA A 32 0.46 6.85 12.17
CA ALA A 32 -0.33 5.66 12.46
C ALA A 32 -1.75 5.96 12.98
N ASP A 33 -1.92 7.04 13.75
CA ASP A 33 -3.22 7.41 14.32
C ASP A 33 -4.24 7.78 13.25
N TYR A 34 -3.82 8.52 12.22
CA TYR A 34 -4.69 8.89 11.10
C TYR A 34 -5.30 7.66 10.43
N PHE A 35 -4.48 6.65 10.09
CA PHE A 35 -5.00 5.46 9.43
C PHE A 35 -5.92 4.65 10.33
N ILE A 36 -5.61 4.56 11.62
CA ILE A 36 -6.45 3.85 12.61
C ILE A 36 -7.85 4.48 12.67
N GLU A 37 -7.95 5.81 12.64
CA GLU A 37 -9.21 6.55 12.68
C GLU A 37 -10.09 6.30 11.43
N LEU A 38 -9.47 5.98 10.30
CA LEU A 38 -10.15 5.70 9.05
C LEU A 38 -10.64 4.24 8.91
N ILE A 39 -10.26 3.32 9.80
CA ILE A 39 -10.69 1.90 9.70
C ILE A 39 -12.20 1.80 9.85
N THR A 40 -12.88 1.32 8.82
CA THR A 40 -14.32 1.01 8.87
C THR A 40 -14.59 -0.49 8.97
N SER A 41 -13.63 -1.34 8.55
CA SER A 41 -13.75 -2.80 8.62
C SER A 41 -12.43 -3.48 9.01
N PHE A 42 -12.52 -4.54 9.82
CA PHE A 42 -11.38 -5.35 10.25
C PHE A 42 -11.72 -6.86 10.29
N LEU A 43 -11.04 -7.63 9.44
CA LEU A 43 -11.21 -9.06 9.23
C LEU A 43 -9.83 -9.76 9.21
N PRO A 44 -9.17 -9.99 10.36
CA PRO A 44 -7.74 -10.31 10.45
C PRO A 44 -7.26 -11.57 9.72
N LYS A 45 -8.16 -12.46 9.32
CA LYS A 45 -7.86 -13.76 8.70
C LYS A 45 -8.25 -13.85 7.23
N GLU A 46 -8.97 -12.87 6.71
CA GLU A 46 -9.42 -12.88 5.34
C GLU A 46 -8.29 -12.46 4.39
N LYS A 47 -8.50 -12.68 3.08
CA LYS A 47 -7.58 -12.16 2.05
C LYS A 47 -7.46 -10.64 2.15
N GLU A 48 -8.55 -9.98 2.50
CA GLU A 48 -8.54 -8.55 2.77
C GLU A 48 -8.84 -8.34 4.24
N ILE A 49 -7.90 -7.65 4.90
CA ILE A 49 -7.78 -7.60 6.35
C ILE A 49 -8.43 -6.34 6.89
N ILE A 50 -8.17 -5.19 6.26
CA ILE A 50 -8.62 -3.87 6.69
C ILE A 50 -9.09 -3.09 5.47
N ARG A 51 -10.19 -2.33 5.62
CA ARG A 51 -10.68 -1.33 4.66
C ARG A 51 -11.05 -0.03 5.37
N SER A 52 -10.90 1.09 4.67
CA SER A 52 -11.53 2.37 4.99
C SER A 52 -12.57 2.73 3.93
N ASP A 53 -13.67 1.97 3.89
CA ASP A 53 -14.74 2.13 2.89
C ASP A 53 -15.65 3.36 3.15
N CYS A 54 -16.23 3.91 2.07
CA CYS A 54 -17.36 4.83 2.05
C CYS A 54 -18.71 4.15 2.38
N HIS A 55 -18.86 2.84 2.24
CA HIS A 55 -20.14 2.14 2.45
C HIS A 55 -20.06 0.75 3.12
N GLU A 56 -19.44 0.61 4.31
CA GLU A 56 -19.99 -0.27 5.36
C GLU A 56 -19.41 -0.02 6.78
N GLN A 57 -20.15 -0.51 7.79
CA GLN A 57 -20.41 0.09 9.11
C GLN A 57 -19.33 -0.12 10.19
N TYR A 58 -19.13 0.94 11.00
CA TYR A 58 -18.18 1.14 12.09
C TYR A 58 -17.92 -0.02 13.07
N LEU A 59 -16.64 -0.19 13.41
CA LEU A 59 -16.21 -0.75 14.69
C LEU A 59 -16.48 0.29 15.78
N ASN A 60 -17.53 0.09 16.58
CA ASN A 60 -17.86 0.94 17.72
C ASN A 60 -16.85 0.68 18.85
N ASP A 61 -15.70 1.36 18.79
CA ASP A 61 -14.69 1.52 19.83
C ASP A 61 -14.37 0.31 20.71
N LEU A 62 -13.15 -0.21 20.56
CA LEU A 62 -12.26 -0.50 21.68
C LEU A 62 -10.87 -0.77 21.10
N LYS A 63 -10.03 0.28 21.16
CA LYS A 63 -8.58 0.23 20.96
C LYS A 63 -8.11 -0.56 19.73
N LEU A 64 -8.61 -0.20 18.54
CA LEU A 64 -8.17 -0.83 17.28
C LEU A 64 -6.65 -0.85 17.15
N GLY A 65 -5.99 0.25 17.51
CA GLY A 65 -4.53 0.34 17.51
C GLY A 65 -3.81 -0.72 18.36
N GLU A 66 -4.44 -1.31 19.39
CA GLU A 66 -3.86 -2.37 20.24
C GLU A 66 -4.20 -3.79 19.75
N GLN A 67 -5.10 -3.96 18.76
CA GLN A 67 -5.47 -5.28 18.26
C GLN A 67 -4.33 -5.92 17.48
N GLU A 68 -4.12 -7.22 17.68
CA GLU A 68 -3.05 -7.95 17.02
C GLU A 68 -3.50 -8.57 15.69
N LEU A 69 -2.59 -8.51 14.73
CA LEU A 69 -2.67 -9.07 13.39
C LEU A 69 -1.46 -9.98 13.16
N ASP A 70 -1.69 -11.13 12.53
CA ASP A 70 -0.59 -11.94 11.98
C ASP A 70 -0.01 -11.25 10.74
N VAL A 71 1.28 -10.94 10.77
CA VAL A 71 2.02 -10.26 9.70
C VAL A 71 3.04 -11.19 9.03
N ASP A 72 2.93 -12.51 9.23
CA ASP A 72 3.69 -13.49 8.45
C ASP A 72 3.24 -13.50 6.99
N GLY A 73 4.17 -13.81 6.09
CA GLY A 73 3.93 -13.80 4.65
C GLY A 73 4.03 -12.40 4.06
N ILE A 74 3.20 -12.10 3.05
CA ILE A 74 3.23 -10.83 2.33
C ILE A 74 1.89 -10.12 2.51
N LEU A 75 1.96 -8.88 3.00
CA LEU A 75 0.84 -7.94 3.03
C LEU A 75 1.07 -6.81 2.04
N ILE A 76 -0.02 -6.26 1.50
CA ILE A 76 -0.01 -5.07 0.66
C ILE A 76 -0.95 -4.05 1.29
N PHE A 77 -0.45 -2.85 1.52
CA PHE A 77 -1.28 -1.68 1.79
C PHE A 77 -1.44 -0.89 0.49
N GLU A 78 -2.67 -0.60 0.09
CA GLU A 78 -2.99 0.26 -1.06
C GLU A 78 -3.79 1.46 -0.56
N ARG A 79 -3.34 2.66 -0.89
CA ARG A 79 -4.05 3.92 -0.58
C ARG A 79 -4.49 4.62 -1.86
N MET A 80 -5.74 5.08 -1.85
CA MET A 80 -6.39 5.90 -2.85
C MET A 80 -6.46 7.35 -2.37
N ALA A 81 -5.76 8.29 -3.03
CA ALA A 81 -5.74 9.70 -2.62
C ALA A 81 -7.10 10.39 -2.74
N HIS A 82 -7.89 10.04 -3.76
CA HIS A 82 -9.09 10.79 -4.11
C HIS A 82 -10.24 10.66 -3.08
N GLU A 83 -10.35 9.50 -2.43
CA GLU A 83 -11.45 9.19 -1.52
C GLU A 83 -10.97 8.96 -0.08
N GLU A 84 -9.67 9.21 0.18
CA GLU A 84 -9.00 8.85 1.43
C GLU A 84 -9.20 7.36 1.81
N ASP A 85 -9.47 6.52 0.81
CA ASP A 85 -9.68 5.08 0.96
C ASP A 85 -8.34 4.33 0.96
N TYR A 86 -8.28 3.23 1.69
CA TYR A 86 -7.20 2.28 1.69
C TYR A 86 -7.69 0.88 2.03
N ARG A 87 -6.86 -0.09 1.66
CA ARG A 87 -7.05 -1.48 2.06
C ARG A 87 -5.73 -2.16 2.39
N ILE A 88 -5.81 -3.19 3.23
CA ILE A 88 -4.69 -4.09 3.52
C ILE A 88 -5.04 -5.51 3.09
N LEU A 89 -4.23 -6.07 2.20
CA LEU A 89 -4.43 -7.39 1.59
C LEU A 89 -3.35 -8.39 2.04
N ARG A 90 -3.71 -9.66 2.20
CA ARG A 90 -2.81 -10.81 2.22
C ARG A 90 -2.60 -11.33 0.81
N VAL A 91 -1.35 -11.56 0.44
CA VAL A 91 -1.00 -12.21 -0.84
C VAL A 91 -0.01 -13.34 -0.61
N ASN A 92 -0.02 -14.33 -1.51
CA ASN A 92 0.77 -15.55 -1.32
C ASN A 92 2.13 -15.51 -2.03
N THR A 93 2.30 -14.62 -3.02
CA THR A 93 3.48 -14.60 -3.88
C THR A 93 3.85 -13.18 -4.30
N ILE A 94 5.13 -12.96 -4.59
CA ILE A 94 5.62 -11.72 -5.18
C ILE A 94 4.99 -11.45 -6.56
N GLY A 95 4.71 -12.49 -7.35
CA GLY A 95 4.03 -12.30 -8.64
C GLY A 95 2.58 -11.78 -8.51
N GLU A 96 1.89 -12.00 -7.38
CA GLU A 96 0.62 -11.33 -7.09
C GLU A 96 0.83 -9.84 -6.76
N VAL A 97 1.93 -9.50 -6.08
CA VAL A 97 2.30 -8.11 -5.78
C VAL A 97 2.52 -7.32 -7.06
N GLU A 98 3.32 -7.85 -7.98
CA GLU A 98 3.63 -7.19 -9.26
C GLU A 98 2.36 -6.94 -10.09
N LYS A 99 1.45 -7.92 -10.15
CA LYS A 99 0.14 -7.78 -10.82
C LYS A 99 -0.74 -6.71 -10.19
N ILE A 100 -0.66 -6.52 -8.87
CA ILE A 100 -1.41 -5.46 -8.19
C ILE A 100 -0.80 -4.10 -8.53
N ILE A 101 0.52 -3.96 -8.45
CA ILE A 101 1.24 -2.72 -8.77
C ILE A 101 0.97 -2.29 -10.22
N PHE A 102 1.15 -3.17 -11.21
CA PHE A 102 0.98 -2.81 -12.62
C PHE A 102 -0.46 -2.95 -13.13
N GLY A 103 -1.36 -3.54 -12.34
CA GLY A 103 -2.76 -3.76 -12.71
C GLY A 103 -3.58 -2.47 -12.79
N LYS A 104 -4.80 -2.59 -13.33
CA LYS A 104 -5.76 -1.48 -13.55
C LYS A 104 -6.12 -0.66 -12.30
N ALA A 105 -5.94 -1.24 -11.12
CA ALA A 105 -6.20 -0.60 -9.83
C ALA A 105 -4.92 -0.13 -9.12
N GLY A 106 -3.73 -0.49 -9.63
CA GLY A 106 -2.43 -0.08 -9.11
C GLY A 106 -1.97 1.24 -9.70
N ILE A 107 -0.74 1.33 -10.21
CA ILE A 107 -0.14 2.58 -10.72
C ILE A 107 -0.80 3.09 -12.01
N THR A 108 -1.55 2.23 -12.71
CA THR A 108 -2.37 2.67 -13.86
C THR A 108 -3.64 3.42 -13.43
N ASN A 109 -4.01 3.35 -12.15
CA ASN A 109 -5.13 4.08 -11.61
C ASN A 109 -4.64 5.45 -11.14
N MET A 110 -5.13 6.50 -11.78
CA MET A 110 -4.78 7.90 -11.49
C MET A 110 -5.14 8.37 -10.07
N PHE A 111 -5.76 7.53 -9.26
CA PHE A 111 -6.12 7.83 -7.89
C PHE A 111 -5.31 7.03 -6.85
N THR A 112 -4.52 6.03 -7.27
CA THR A 112 -3.67 5.26 -6.36
C THR A 112 -2.46 6.08 -5.98
N ALA A 113 -2.32 6.35 -4.68
CA ALA A 113 -1.25 7.17 -4.13
C ALA A 113 -0.08 6.32 -3.64
N ASP A 114 -0.35 5.28 -2.86
CA ASP A 114 0.73 4.54 -2.22
C ASP A 114 0.42 3.04 -2.25
N ILE A 115 1.45 2.25 -2.56
CA ILE A 115 1.40 0.79 -2.51
C ILE A 115 2.60 0.33 -1.68
N ILE A 116 2.35 -0.13 -0.46
CA ILE A 116 3.41 -0.55 0.47
C ILE A 116 3.38 -2.06 0.64
N ILE A 117 4.54 -2.67 0.47
CA ILE A 117 4.72 -4.11 0.62
C ILE A 117 5.32 -4.40 1.98
N ILE A 118 4.72 -5.32 2.72
CA ILE A 118 5.19 -5.75 4.04
C ILE A 118 5.43 -7.25 3.97
N GLU A 119 6.68 -7.69 4.12
CA GLU A 119 7.07 -9.10 4.09
C GLU A 119 7.58 -9.51 5.47
N ASN A 120 6.87 -10.46 6.10
CA ASN A 120 7.13 -10.94 7.45
C ASN A 120 7.31 -9.77 8.43
N GLY A 121 6.32 -8.86 8.41
CA GLY A 121 6.21 -7.63 9.20
C GLY A 121 7.31 -6.58 9.01
N LYS A 122 8.12 -6.67 7.95
CA LYS A 122 9.03 -5.58 7.58
C LYS A 122 8.59 -4.95 6.28
N ARG A 123 8.70 -3.62 6.17
CA ARG A 123 8.50 -2.95 4.89
C ARG A 123 9.57 -3.45 3.91
N LYS A 124 9.09 -3.93 2.76
CA LYS A 124 9.92 -4.35 1.64
C LYS A 124 9.98 -3.19 0.65
N LYS A 125 11.16 -2.58 0.57
CA LYS A 125 11.41 -1.42 -0.29
C LYS A 125 11.56 -1.87 -1.74
N TYR A 126 11.09 -1.05 -2.67
CA TYR A 126 11.24 -1.32 -4.09
C TYR A 126 11.27 -0.01 -4.90
N SER A 127 11.89 -0.10 -6.07
CA SER A 127 11.83 0.92 -7.12
C SER A 127 11.10 0.37 -8.34
N ILE A 128 10.52 1.26 -9.14
CA ILE A 128 10.06 0.93 -10.50
C ILE A 128 11.06 1.55 -11.46
N LYS A 129 11.54 0.77 -12.43
CA LYS A 129 12.49 1.23 -13.44
C LYS A 129 11.96 1.06 -14.85
N ASP A 130 12.32 1.97 -15.74
CA ASP A 130 12.14 1.79 -17.19
C ASP A 130 13.16 0.79 -17.76
N GLU A 131 12.99 0.39 -19.02
CA GLU A 131 13.95 -0.48 -19.74
C GLU A 131 15.39 0.04 -19.78
N LYS A 132 15.60 1.35 -19.55
CA LYS A 132 16.92 1.99 -19.53
C LYS A 132 17.54 2.00 -18.12
N GLY A 133 16.81 1.53 -17.11
CA GLY A 133 17.22 1.49 -15.73
C GLY A 133 17.02 2.80 -14.96
N ASN A 134 16.29 3.77 -15.52
CA ASN A 134 15.94 4.99 -14.81
C ASN A 134 14.86 4.69 -13.77
N VAL A 135 15.02 5.21 -12.56
CA VAL A 135 13.98 5.14 -11.52
C VAL A 135 12.81 6.03 -11.93
N MET A 136 11.63 5.43 -11.92
CA MET A 136 10.37 6.08 -12.22
C MET A 136 9.71 6.51 -10.92
N ASN A 137 9.16 7.73 -10.88
CA ASN A 137 8.31 8.18 -9.79
C ASN A 137 6.83 8.10 -10.19
N CYS A 138 5.92 8.24 -9.23
CA CYS A 138 4.49 8.18 -9.52
C CYS A 138 4.05 9.28 -10.52
N GLN A 139 4.65 10.47 -10.45
CA GLN A 139 4.35 11.62 -11.34
C GLN A 139 4.65 11.33 -12.82
N ASP A 140 5.64 10.48 -13.11
CA ASP A 140 5.99 10.05 -14.47
C ASP A 140 4.85 9.27 -15.13
N PHE A 141 3.99 8.61 -14.34
CA PHE A 141 2.83 7.85 -14.80
C PHE A 141 1.57 8.70 -15.03
N TYR A 142 1.50 9.94 -14.55
CA TYR A 142 0.33 10.81 -14.79
C TYR A 142 0.27 11.41 -16.20
N ARG A 143 1.31 11.20 -17.04
CA ARG A 143 1.48 11.91 -18.31
C ARG A 143 1.30 11.07 -19.58
N LYS A 144 1.15 9.74 -19.49
CA LYS A 144 0.93 8.90 -20.68
C LYS A 144 -0.38 8.13 -20.58
N ASP A 145 -0.99 7.92 -21.75
CA ASP A 145 -2.18 7.10 -21.93
C ASP A 145 -1.73 5.63 -21.96
N TYR A 146 -1.63 4.98 -20.79
CA TYR A 146 -1.00 3.66 -20.67
C TYR A 146 -1.95 2.52 -21.00
N LYS A 147 -1.61 1.73 -22.02
CA LYS A 147 -2.29 0.45 -22.29
C LYS A 147 -1.47 -0.78 -21.90
N ASN A 148 -0.13 -0.69 -21.81
CA ASN A 148 0.75 -1.82 -21.46
C ASN A 148 1.96 -1.37 -20.59
N LEU A 149 1.85 -1.41 -19.25
CA LEU A 149 2.99 -1.10 -18.37
C LEU A 149 3.96 -2.28 -18.19
N ASP A 150 3.44 -3.51 -18.21
CA ASP A 150 4.21 -4.74 -17.96
C ASP A 150 5.38 -4.96 -18.95
N ASP A 151 5.29 -4.36 -20.15
CA ASP A 151 6.32 -4.48 -21.18
C ASP A 151 7.39 -3.38 -21.08
N GLU A 152 7.11 -2.26 -20.42
CA GLU A 152 7.98 -1.06 -20.40
C GLU A 152 8.73 -0.85 -19.08
N TYR A 153 8.24 -1.45 -17.99
CA TYR A 153 8.73 -1.19 -16.64
C TYR A 153 8.91 -2.49 -15.85
N PHE A 154 9.82 -2.47 -14.88
CA PHE A 154 10.04 -3.59 -13.97
C PHE A 154 10.26 -3.12 -12.53
N ILE A 155 9.96 -4.01 -11.58
CA ILE A 155 10.20 -3.77 -10.15
C ILE A 155 11.61 -4.26 -9.80
N GLU A 156 12.36 -3.42 -9.10
CA GLU A 156 13.62 -3.79 -8.44
C GLU A 156 13.44 -3.71 -6.92
N TRP A 157 13.60 -4.85 -6.25
CA TRP A 157 13.59 -4.97 -4.80
C TRP A 157 14.93 -4.49 -4.21
N ILE A 158 14.87 -3.70 -3.12
CA ILE A 158 16.03 -3.04 -2.48
C ILE A 158 16.36 -3.71 -1.14
#